data_AF-A0A7L2S613-F1
#
_entry.id   AF-A0A7L2S613-F1
#
_cell.length_a   1.000
_cell.length_b   1.000
_cell.length_c   1.000
_cell.angle_alpha   90.00
_cell.angle_beta   90.00
_cell.angle_gamma   90.00
#
_symmetry.space_group_name_H-M   'P 1'
#
loop_
_entity.id
_entity.type
_entity.pdbx_description
1 polymer ?
#
loop_
_entity_poly.entity_id
_entity_poly.type
_entity_poly.pdbx_seq_one_letter_code
_entity_poly.pdbx_strand_id
1 'polypeptide(L)'
;RRWLRRARALRGPAPSEGKYLSLEAEEKLAEWVLTQREQQLPVNEETLFQKATKLGRSLEGGFEISYEWAVRFMLRHHLSTRSRRGLSLFLDAEALGGDDRKENALQTVGNGEPWCDLVLAALADGRVLPALVLSRGRLPEAAAVPDCVLLESREGGYGDDEVMELWAARVWRKHTERQRGSKGLLVLDCHRTHLSEEVLAVLSAAGTLPAVIPAGCSSRIQPLDVCIKRSVKSFLRKKWKERAKELAGSGCDSAALLQLLLGWLGEALAVLRDAPDLVRRSFLVAGVLPGPDGDAGSPRRNGDAQEELIASLEEQLKLGKSRDSPGKAPKSDDPAADPETLHRLFEGESETESFYGFEEADLELMEI
;
A
#
# COMPACT_ATOMS: atom_id res chain seq x y z
N ARG A 1 -10.61 -25.09 -11.03
CA ARG A 1 -9.64 -23.98 -11.17
C ARG A 1 -8.70 -23.99 -9.95
N ARG A 2 -7.38 -23.74 -10.10
CA ARG A 2 -6.37 -23.97 -9.01
C ARG A 2 -6.35 -22.89 -7.93
N TRP A 3 -6.83 -21.67 -8.21
CA TRP A 3 -7.01 -20.60 -7.22
C TRP A 3 -8.11 -20.95 -6.18
N LEU A 4 -9.20 -21.58 -6.62
CA LEU A 4 -10.25 -22.21 -5.80
C LEU A 4 -9.71 -23.30 -4.83
N ARG A 5 -8.56 -23.94 -5.15
CA ARG A 5 -7.89 -24.89 -4.25
C ARG A 5 -7.02 -24.18 -3.20
N ARG A 6 -6.49 -22.99 -3.49
CA ARG A 6 -5.75 -22.14 -2.53
C ARG A 6 -6.68 -21.38 -1.58
N ALA A 7 -7.84 -20.90 -2.05
CA ALA A 7 -8.87 -20.30 -1.20
C ALA A 7 -9.41 -21.29 -0.14
N ARG A 8 -9.51 -22.59 -0.48
CA ARG A 8 -9.85 -23.65 0.48
C ARG A 8 -8.79 -23.90 1.55
N ALA A 9 -7.52 -23.57 1.29
CA ALA A 9 -6.40 -23.81 2.21
C ALA A 9 -6.16 -22.66 3.21
N LEU A 10 -6.77 -21.49 2.99
CA LEU A 10 -6.69 -20.29 3.86
C LEU A 10 -7.93 -20.13 4.77
N ARG A 11 -8.75 -21.18 4.89
CA ARG A 11 -10.00 -21.18 5.67
C ARG A 11 -9.74 -20.94 7.15
N GLY A 12 -10.18 -19.78 7.66
CA GLY A 12 -10.71 -19.69 9.03
C GLY A 12 -12.04 -20.48 9.14
N PRO A 13 -12.60 -20.64 10.36
CA PRO A 13 -13.87 -21.35 10.54
C PRO A 13 -14.95 -20.71 9.67
N ALA A 14 -15.75 -21.56 9.01
CA ALA A 14 -16.87 -21.11 8.19
C ALA A 14 -17.84 -20.29 9.05
N PRO A 15 -18.21 -19.07 8.65
CA PRO A 15 -19.32 -18.38 9.27
C PRO A 15 -20.61 -19.15 8.98
N SER A 16 -21.53 -19.17 9.96
CA SER A 16 -22.82 -19.85 9.88
C SER A 16 -23.54 -19.55 8.56
N GLU A 17 -23.86 -20.60 7.81
CA GLU A 17 -24.60 -20.55 6.55
C GLU A 17 -25.94 -19.83 6.75
N GLY A 18 -26.19 -18.79 5.95
CA GLY A 18 -27.51 -18.15 5.87
C GLY A 18 -27.56 -16.64 5.69
N LYS A 19 -26.43 -15.90 5.78
CA LYS A 19 -26.45 -14.41 5.69
C LYS A 19 -25.39 -13.76 4.78
N TYR A 20 -24.55 -14.54 4.10
CA TYR A 20 -23.42 -14.01 3.34
C TYR A 20 -23.38 -14.58 1.91
N LEU A 21 -22.79 -13.82 0.97
CA LEU A 21 -22.52 -14.32 -0.38
C LEU A 21 -21.72 -15.63 -0.30
N SER A 22 -22.01 -16.57 -1.20
CA SER A 22 -21.13 -17.72 -1.36
C SER A 22 -19.73 -17.25 -1.71
N LEU A 23 -18.72 -18.03 -1.30
CA LEU A 23 -17.32 -17.71 -1.58
C LEU A 23 -17.08 -17.43 -3.08
N GLU A 24 -17.71 -18.21 -3.96
CA GLU A 24 -17.61 -18.02 -5.41
C GLU A 24 -18.23 -16.70 -5.90
N ALA A 25 -19.29 -16.24 -5.24
CA ALA A 25 -19.95 -14.99 -5.57
C ALA A 25 -19.16 -13.78 -5.02
N GLU A 26 -18.56 -13.86 -3.83
CA GLU A 26 -17.62 -12.84 -3.32
C GLU A 26 -16.43 -12.68 -4.27
N GLU A 27 -15.87 -13.79 -4.75
CA GLU A 27 -14.72 -13.78 -5.66
C GLU A 27 -15.05 -13.13 -7.02
N LYS A 28 -16.24 -13.39 -7.58
CA LYS A 28 -16.74 -12.71 -8.80
C LYS A 28 -16.97 -11.22 -8.59
N LEU A 29 -17.38 -10.82 -7.38
CA LEU A 29 -17.55 -9.41 -7.05
C LEU A 29 -16.19 -8.70 -6.98
N ALA A 30 -15.18 -9.31 -6.35
CA ALA A 30 -13.84 -8.74 -6.28
C ALA A 30 -13.19 -8.61 -7.67
N GLU A 31 -13.35 -9.63 -8.53
CA GLU A 31 -12.90 -9.58 -9.92
C GLU A 31 -13.57 -8.44 -10.70
N TRP A 32 -14.87 -8.25 -10.49
CA TRP A 32 -15.61 -7.15 -11.10
C TRP A 32 -15.10 -5.78 -10.62
N VAL A 33 -14.89 -5.57 -9.32
CA VAL A 33 -14.36 -4.30 -8.78
C VAL A 33 -13.00 -3.96 -9.43
N LEU A 34 -12.11 -4.95 -9.53
CA LEU A 34 -10.80 -4.76 -10.16
C LEU A 34 -10.91 -4.47 -11.67
N THR A 35 -11.84 -5.12 -12.36
CA THR A 35 -12.08 -4.91 -13.80
C THR A 35 -12.63 -3.51 -14.08
N GLN A 36 -13.55 -3.02 -13.24
CA GLN A 36 -14.06 -1.64 -13.36
C GLN A 36 -12.93 -0.62 -13.18
N ARG A 37 -12.07 -0.82 -12.17
CA ARG A 37 -10.91 0.05 -11.94
C ARG A 37 -9.91 0.04 -13.09
N GLU A 38 -9.63 -1.14 -13.66
CA GLU A 38 -8.78 -1.28 -14.85
C GLU A 38 -9.33 -0.50 -16.06
N GLN A 39 -10.66 -0.40 -16.17
CA GLN A 39 -11.36 0.35 -17.23
C GLN A 39 -11.62 1.82 -16.87
N GLN A 40 -11.09 2.31 -15.74
CA GLN A 40 -11.35 3.66 -15.21
C GLN A 40 -12.84 3.96 -14.97
N LEU A 41 -13.64 2.93 -14.72
CA LEU A 41 -15.05 3.09 -14.37
C LEU A 41 -15.18 3.23 -12.84
N PRO A 42 -15.94 4.23 -12.35
CA PRO A 42 -16.08 4.47 -10.93
C PRO A 42 -16.75 3.29 -10.23
N VAL A 43 -16.16 2.80 -9.15
CA VAL A 43 -16.79 1.85 -8.24
C VAL A 43 -17.16 2.60 -6.98
N ASN A 44 -18.45 2.84 -6.79
CA ASN A 44 -19.01 3.50 -5.62
C ASN A 44 -19.90 2.53 -4.84
N GLU A 45 -20.41 2.99 -3.70
CA GLU A 45 -21.30 2.23 -2.83
C GLU A 45 -22.47 1.62 -3.60
N GLU A 46 -23.15 2.43 -4.41
CA GLU A 46 -24.33 2.02 -5.17
C GLU A 46 -23.99 0.89 -6.16
N THR A 47 -22.95 1.08 -6.97
CA THR A 47 -22.55 0.10 -7.98
C THR A 47 -22.01 -1.19 -7.36
N LEU A 48 -21.28 -1.11 -6.24
CA LEU A 48 -20.87 -2.28 -5.46
C LEU A 48 -22.10 -3.04 -4.94
N PHE A 49 -23.06 -2.33 -4.34
CA PHE A 49 -24.23 -2.93 -3.71
C PHE A 49 -25.14 -3.57 -4.77
N GLN A 50 -25.36 -2.89 -5.88
CA GLN A 50 -26.11 -3.43 -7.02
C GLN A 50 -25.46 -4.71 -7.55
N LYS A 51 -24.13 -4.72 -7.74
CA LYS A 51 -23.42 -5.90 -8.24
C LYS A 51 -23.45 -7.06 -7.25
N ALA A 52 -23.19 -6.80 -5.97
CA ALA A 52 -23.21 -7.79 -4.91
C ALA A 52 -24.60 -8.43 -4.77
N THR A 53 -25.65 -7.60 -4.77
CA THR A 53 -27.05 -8.05 -4.72
C THR A 53 -27.41 -8.91 -5.93
N LYS A 54 -26.98 -8.50 -7.14
CA LYS A 54 -27.19 -9.28 -8.36
C LYS A 54 -26.53 -10.66 -8.29
N LEU A 55 -25.32 -10.74 -7.73
CA LEU A 55 -24.62 -12.02 -7.51
C LEU A 55 -25.30 -12.86 -6.43
N GLY A 56 -25.89 -12.22 -5.42
CA GLY A 56 -26.57 -12.87 -4.30
C GLY A 56 -27.99 -13.35 -4.58
N ARG A 57 -28.67 -12.82 -5.60
CA ARG A 57 -30.01 -13.29 -6.06
C ARG A 57 -30.04 -14.74 -6.52
N SER A 58 -28.88 -15.33 -6.81
CA SER A 58 -28.77 -16.74 -7.23
C SER A 58 -28.63 -17.71 -6.04
N LEU A 59 -28.72 -17.23 -4.79
CA LEU A 59 -28.57 -18.03 -3.57
C LEU A 59 -29.94 -18.35 -2.94
N GLU A 60 -30.18 -19.62 -2.64
CA GLU A 60 -31.34 -20.03 -1.83
C GLU A 60 -31.18 -19.47 -0.40
N GLY A 61 -32.04 -18.52 -0.02
CA GLY A 61 -32.00 -17.85 1.29
C GLY A 61 -31.98 -16.33 1.25
N GLY A 62 -31.71 -15.72 0.09
CA GLY A 62 -31.69 -14.26 -0.08
C GLY A 62 -30.46 -13.60 0.54
N PHE A 63 -29.55 -13.08 -0.27
CA PHE A 63 -28.45 -12.25 0.22
C PHE A 63 -28.90 -10.81 0.38
N GLU A 64 -28.78 -10.29 1.60
CA GLU A 64 -28.95 -8.87 1.90
C GLU A 64 -27.59 -8.28 2.26
N ILE A 65 -27.15 -7.31 1.46
CA ILE A 65 -25.86 -6.66 1.68
C ILE A 65 -25.95 -5.71 2.87
N SER A 66 -25.00 -5.81 3.80
CA SER A 66 -24.82 -4.84 4.88
C SER A 66 -23.55 -4.02 4.67
N TYR A 67 -23.51 -2.79 5.21
CA TYR A 67 -22.31 -1.95 5.21
C TYR A 67 -21.13 -2.62 5.90
N GLU A 68 -21.37 -3.27 7.04
CA GLU A 68 -20.37 -4.05 7.76
C GLU A 68 -19.75 -5.13 6.86
N TRP A 69 -20.59 -5.84 6.11
CA TRP A 69 -20.12 -6.84 5.16
C TRP A 69 -19.32 -6.19 4.02
N ALA A 70 -19.80 -5.09 3.45
CA ALA A 70 -19.14 -4.40 2.35
C ALA A 70 -17.75 -3.86 2.75
N VAL A 71 -17.64 -3.25 3.93
CA VAL A 71 -16.36 -2.79 4.50
C VAL A 71 -15.42 -3.97 4.70
N ARG A 72 -15.89 -5.07 5.32
CA ARG A 72 -15.06 -6.27 5.51
C ARG A 72 -14.67 -6.92 4.19
N PHE A 73 -15.55 -6.94 3.20
CA PHE A 73 -15.26 -7.42 1.85
C PHE A 73 -14.12 -6.60 1.21
N MET A 74 -14.24 -5.26 1.24
CA MET A 74 -13.23 -4.36 0.69
C MET A 74 -11.87 -4.55 1.37
N LEU A 75 -11.85 -4.67 2.70
CA LEU A 75 -10.62 -4.90 3.48
C LEU A 75 -10.02 -6.29 3.24
N ARG A 76 -10.84 -7.35 3.25
CA ARG A 76 -10.44 -8.76 3.10
C ARG A 76 -9.85 -9.03 1.71
N HIS A 77 -10.40 -8.39 0.69
CA HIS A 77 -9.93 -8.54 -0.68
C HIS A 77 -8.88 -7.47 -1.08
N HIS A 78 -8.42 -6.65 -0.13
CA HIS A 78 -7.46 -5.56 -0.37
C HIS A 78 -7.92 -4.59 -1.47
N LEU A 79 -9.23 -4.34 -1.54
CA LEU A 79 -9.87 -3.44 -2.50
C LEU A 79 -10.01 -2.02 -1.96
N SER A 80 -9.58 -1.74 -0.73
CA SER A 80 -9.52 -0.40 -0.16
C SER A 80 -8.54 0.48 -0.96
N THR A 81 -9.00 1.63 -1.44
CA THR A 81 -8.29 2.51 -2.40
C THR A 81 -7.49 3.61 -1.75
N ARG A 82 -7.17 3.50 -0.46
CA ARG A 82 -6.19 4.39 0.17
C ARG A 82 -4.79 4.04 -0.35
N SER A 83 -4.51 4.40 -1.60
CA SER A 83 -3.15 4.55 -2.11
C SER A 83 -2.60 5.81 -1.47
N ARG A 84 -2.15 5.72 -0.22
CA ARG A 84 -1.35 6.78 0.36
C ARG A 84 0.02 6.75 -0.32
N ARG A 85 0.55 7.94 -0.56
CA ARG A 85 1.82 8.22 -1.25
C ARG A 85 3.02 7.39 -0.76
N GLY A 86 2.97 6.99 0.52
CA GLY A 86 3.97 6.17 1.19
C GLY A 86 3.36 5.15 2.15
N LEU A 87 4.21 4.50 2.94
CA LEU A 87 3.79 3.59 3.99
C LEU A 87 3.54 4.40 5.27
N SER A 88 2.27 4.62 5.61
CA SER A 88 1.88 5.27 6.87
C SER A 88 1.82 4.26 8.01
N LEU A 89 2.35 4.66 9.16
CA LEU A 89 2.30 3.92 10.42
C LEU A 89 1.49 4.70 11.44
N PHE A 90 0.61 4.00 12.13
CA PHE A 90 -0.26 4.51 13.17
C PHE A 90 0.08 3.79 14.48
N LEU A 91 0.01 4.54 15.57
CA LEU A 91 0.31 4.04 16.89
C LEU A 91 -0.93 4.22 17.78
N ASP A 92 -1.52 3.12 18.20
CA ASP A 92 -2.66 3.11 19.10
C ASP A 92 -2.18 3.16 20.55
N ALA A 93 -2.40 4.32 21.19
CA ALA A 93 -2.00 4.57 22.56
C ALA A 93 -2.76 3.70 23.58
N GLU A 94 -4.01 3.34 23.31
CA GLU A 94 -4.81 2.47 24.18
C GLU A 94 -4.29 1.03 24.13
N ALA A 95 -3.99 0.55 22.92
CA ALA A 95 -3.39 -0.77 22.72
C ALA A 95 -1.97 -0.86 23.32
N LEU A 96 -1.20 0.24 23.34
CA LEU A 96 0.09 0.30 24.04
C LEU A 96 -0.06 0.22 25.56
N GLY A 97 -1.12 0.81 26.12
CA GLY A 97 -1.37 0.85 27.57
C GLY A 97 -1.87 -0.49 28.13
N GLY A 98 -2.61 -1.27 27.34
CA GLY A 98 -3.14 -2.57 27.75
C GLY A 98 -2.15 -3.72 27.56
N ASP A 99 -2.08 -4.68 28.49
CA ASP A 99 -1.12 -5.80 28.40
C ASP A 99 -1.48 -6.83 27.32
N ASP A 100 -2.78 -7.04 27.05
CA ASP A 100 -3.25 -8.07 26.12
C ASP A 100 -3.29 -7.62 24.64
N ARG A 101 -3.06 -6.32 24.34
CA ARG A 101 -3.30 -5.75 22.99
C ARG A 101 -2.10 -5.03 22.36
N LYS A 102 -0.92 -5.02 23.00
CA LYS A 102 0.29 -4.30 22.50
C LYS A 102 0.74 -4.75 21.12
N GLU A 103 0.53 -6.02 20.77
CA GLU A 103 0.91 -6.56 19.45
C GLU A 103 0.14 -5.93 18.27
N ASN A 104 -1.00 -5.29 18.54
CA ASN A 104 -1.84 -4.63 17.55
C ASN A 104 -1.71 -3.10 17.60
N ALA A 105 -0.83 -2.57 18.45
CA ALA A 105 -0.70 -1.13 18.62
C ALA A 105 -0.02 -0.43 17.43
N LEU A 106 0.91 -1.10 16.74
CA LEU A 106 1.46 -0.59 15.48
C LEU A 106 0.58 -1.06 14.32
N GLN A 107 -0.08 -0.11 13.68
CA GLN A 107 -0.97 -0.35 12.55
C GLN A 107 -0.44 0.34 11.30
N THR A 108 -0.77 -0.23 10.15
CA THR A 108 -0.38 0.32 8.82
C THR A 108 -1.59 0.85 8.06
N VAL A 109 -2.74 0.83 8.72
CA VAL A 109 -4.04 1.30 8.26
C VAL A 109 -4.68 1.87 9.52
N GLY A 110 -5.10 3.12 9.48
CA GLY A 110 -5.65 3.81 10.63
C GLY A 110 -6.58 4.94 10.23
N ASN A 111 -7.40 5.34 11.19
CA ASN A 111 -8.29 6.48 11.08
C ASN A 111 -7.63 7.65 11.82
N GLY A 112 -7.32 8.74 11.11
CA GLY A 112 -6.66 9.92 11.67
C GLY A 112 -5.27 10.19 11.12
N GLU A 113 -4.50 10.96 11.87
CA GLU A 113 -3.14 11.37 11.55
C GLU A 113 -2.14 10.23 11.79
N PRO A 114 -1.25 9.95 10.83
CA PRO A 114 -0.22 8.93 11.01
C PRO A 114 0.80 9.37 12.06
N TRP A 115 1.30 8.40 12.83
CA TRP A 115 2.41 8.61 13.76
C TRP A 115 3.71 8.84 12.98
N CYS A 116 3.93 8.07 11.91
CA CYS A 116 5.06 8.21 11.01
C CYS A 116 4.65 7.91 9.56
N ASP A 117 5.17 8.68 8.60
CA ASP A 117 5.08 8.39 7.18
C ASP A 117 6.44 8.00 6.61
N LEU A 118 6.44 6.98 5.75
CA LEU A 118 7.64 6.46 5.09
C LEU A 118 7.51 6.61 3.58
N VAL A 119 8.39 7.42 2.98
CA VAL A 119 8.49 7.57 1.52
C VAL A 119 9.66 6.72 1.03
N LEU A 120 9.33 5.70 0.24
CA LEU A 120 10.29 4.76 -0.35
C LEU A 120 10.47 5.06 -1.84
N ALA A 121 11.70 4.92 -2.34
CA ALA A 121 11.99 5.05 -3.77
C ALA A 121 13.04 4.01 -4.21
N ALA A 122 12.84 3.45 -5.40
CA ALA A 122 13.73 2.47 -6.01
C ALA A 122 13.94 2.81 -7.48
N LEU A 123 15.04 2.33 -8.06
CA LEU A 123 15.43 2.55 -9.44
C LEU A 123 15.38 1.24 -10.24
N ALA A 124 15.14 1.38 -11.54
CA ALA A 124 15.11 0.28 -12.50
C ALA A 124 16.40 -0.56 -12.53
N ASP A 125 17.54 0.01 -12.15
CA ASP A 125 18.84 -0.67 -12.09
C ASP A 125 19.03 -1.53 -10.82
N GLY A 126 18.01 -1.59 -9.95
CA GLY A 126 18.00 -2.39 -8.73
C GLY A 126 18.43 -1.63 -7.47
N ARG A 127 18.84 -0.37 -7.59
CA ARG A 127 19.18 0.44 -6.41
C ARG A 127 17.93 0.90 -5.67
N VAL A 128 18.02 0.93 -4.33
CA VAL A 128 17.05 1.56 -3.45
C VAL A 128 17.62 2.88 -2.96
N LEU A 129 16.85 3.97 -3.10
CA LEU A 129 17.25 5.29 -2.62
C LEU A 129 17.01 5.39 -1.09
N PRO A 130 17.67 6.33 -0.39
CA PRO A 130 17.39 6.55 1.02
C PRO A 130 15.90 6.80 1.27
N ALA A 131 15.34 6.15 2.29
CA ALA A 131 13.95 6.34 2.69
C ALA A 131 13.80 7.65 3.47
N LEU A 132 12.79 8.45 3.16
CA LEU A 132 12.42 9.59 3.98
C LEU A 132 11.40 9.14 5.03
N VAL A 133 11.72 9.32 6.30
CA VAL A 133 10.85 9.05 7.45
C VAL A 133 10.42 10.38 8.05
N LEU A 134 9.12 10.59 8.13
CA LEU A 134 8.50 11.79 8.67
C LEU A 134 7.77 11.42 9.94
N SER A 135 8.24 11.89 11.09
CA SER A 135 7.61 11.63 12.38
C SER A 135 6.87 12.86 12.90
N ARG A 136 5.75 12.63 13.58
CA ARG A 136 5.08 13.68 14.35
C ARG A 136 5.67 13.76 15.76
N GLY A 137 5.96 14.97 16.23
CA GLY A 137 6.47 15.22 17.58
C GLY A 137 7.91 15.74 17.63
N ARG A 138 8.57 15.59 18.79
CA ARG A 138 9.96 16.02 19.00
C ARG A 138 10.91 14.85 18.74
N LEU A 139 12.00 15.11 18.03
CA LEU A 139 13.04 14.11 17.81
C LEU A 139 13.78 13.77 19.11
N PRO A 140 14.22 12.50 19.26
CA PRO A 140 15.21 12.15 20.27
C PRO A 140 16.51 12.93 20.02
N GLU A 141 17.11 13.51 21.06
CA GLU A 141 18.35 14.33 20.95
C GLU A 141 19.55 13.53 20.41
N ALA A 142 19.53 12.20 20.50
CA ALA A 142 20.56 11.30 20.00
C ALA A 142 19.98 10.13 19.17
N ALA A 143 19.04 10.42 18.26
CA ALA A 143 18.48 9.40 17.39
C ALA A 143 19.58 8.78 16.49
N ALA A 144 19.83 7.49 16.64
CA ALA A 144 20.75 6.75 15.77
C ALA A 144 20.04 6.42 14.46
N VAL A 145 20.20 7.29 13.47
CA VAL A 145 19.56 7.15 12.15
C VAL A 145 20.47 6.33 11.23
N PRO A 146 19.99 5.23 10.62
CA PRO A 146 20.76 4.48 9.63
C PRO A 146 21.09 5.31 8.39
N ASP A 147 22.25 5.08 7.75
CA ASP A 147 22.69 5.84 6.55
C ASP A 147 21.71 5.78 5.37
N CYS A 148 20.87 4.75 5.31
CA CYS A 148 19.83 4.58 4.28
C CYS A 148 18.50 5.26 4.62
N VAL A 149 18.43 6.02 5.71
CA VAL A 149 17.24 6.71 6.19
C VAL A 149 17.52 8.19 6.40
N LEU A 150 16.60 9.03 5.95
CA LEU A 150 16.56 10.45 6.28
C LEU A 150 15.38 10.67 7.21
N LEU A 151 15.63 11.24 8.39
CA LEU A 151 14.61 11.48 9.40
C LEU A 151 14.29 12.96 9.49
N GLU A 152 13.01 13.29 9.38
CA GLU A 152 12.47 14.64 9.51
C GLU A 152 11.30 14.60 10.50
N SER A 153 11.13 15.65 11.29
CA SER A 153 10.11 15.66 12.35
C SER A 153 9.52 17.04 12.55
N ARG A 154 8.21 17.08 12.79
CA ARG A 154 7.46 18.32 13.01
C ARG A 154 6.27 18.04 13.92
N GLU A 155 6.06 18.84 14.96
CA GLU A 155 4.93 18.67 15.88
C GLU A 155 3.57 18.68 15.17
N GLY A 156 3.39 19.63 14.24
CA GLY A 156 2.19 19.73 13.41
C GLY A 156 2.02 18.65 12.35
N GLY A 157 2.99 17.75 12.19
CA GLY A 157 3.08 16.84 11.04
C GLY A 157 3.31 17.59 9.73
N TYR A 158 3.27 16.89 8.61
CA TYR A 158 3.51 17.45 7.27
C TYR A 158 2.25 17.40 6.42
N GLY A 159 1.96 18.49 5.72
CA GLY A 159 0.94 18.52 4.67
C GLY A 159 1.37 17.65 3.49
N ASP A 160 0.40 17.25 2.67
CA ASP A 160 0.68 16.25 1.64
C ASP A 160 1.75 16.73 0.64
N ASP A 161 1.64 17.97 0.15
CA ASP A 161 2.55 18.55 -0.85
C ASP A 161 3.95 18.79 -0.28
N GLU A 162 4.03 19.29 0.96
CA GLU A 162 5.29 19.53 1.67
C GLU A 162 6.12 18.24 1.81
N VAL A 163 5.47 17.08 2.01
CA VAL A 163 6.16 15.78 2.07
C VAL A 163 6.86 15.48 0.73
N MET A 164 6.19 15.74 -0.38
CA MET A 164 6.73 15.47 -1.71
C MET A 164 7.83 16.46 -2.08
N GLU A 165 7.67 17.74 -1.75
CA GLU A 165 8.71 18.75 -1.90
C GLU A 165 9.96 18.38 -1.10
N LEU A 166 9.78 17.96 0.15
CA LEU A 166 10.86 17.57 1.04
C LEU A 166 11.56 16.30 0.54
N TRP A 167 10.80 15.28 0.11
CA TRP A 167 11.36 14.09 -0.52
C TRP A 167 12.15 14.44 -1.78
N ALA A 168 11.59 15.27 -2.65
CA ALA A 168 12.24 15.65 -3.88
C ALA A 168 13.54 16.44 -3.61
N ALA A 169 13.53 17.36 -2.66
CA ALA A 169 14.72 18.13 -2.29
C ALA A 169 15.80 17.28 -1.61
N ARG A 170 15.42 16.37 -0.70
CA ARG A 170 16.35 15.62 0.15
C ARG A 170 16.85 14.32 -0.47
N VAL A 171 16.04 13.68 -1.31
CA VAL A 171 16.33 12.38 -1.93
C VAL A 171 16.50 12.51 -3.43
N TRP A 172 15.45 12.96 -4.15
CA TRP A 172 15.40 12.85 -5.60
C TRP A 172 16.41 13.77 -6.31
N ARG A 173 16.46 15.05 -5.96
CA ARG A 173 17.37 16.03 -6.57
C ARG A 173 18.83 15.64 -6.37
N LYS A 174 19.19 15.16 -5.18
CA LYS A 174 20.53 14.64 -4.90
C LYS A 174 20.87 13.44 -5.80
N HIS A 175 19.87 12.65 -6.18
CA HIS A 175 20.06 11.56 -7.13
C HIS A 175 20.24 12.08 -8.56
N THR A 176 19.36 12.96 -9.04
CA THR A 176 19.37 13.44 -10.43
C THR A 176 20.57 14.34 -10.74
N GLU A 177 21.03 15.18 -9.80
CA GLU A 177 22.23 16.02 -9.96
C GLU A 177 23.50 15.19 -10.21
N ARG A 178 23.57 13.99 -9.62
CA ARG A 178 24.69 13.06 -9.86
C ARG A 178 24.68 12.46 -11.27
N GLN A 179 23.55 12.52 -11.96
CA GLN A 179 23.35 11.91 -13.28
C GLN A 179 23.57 12.91 -14.45
N ARG A 180 24.18 14.08 -14.18
CA ARG A 180 24.63 15.14 -15.13
C ARG A 180 23.95 15.09 -16.51
N GLY A 181 22.74 15.65 -16.59
CA GLY A 181 22.05 15.92 -17.86
C GLY A 181 21.14 14.80 -18.37
N SER A 182 21.00 13.69 -17.64
CA SER A 182 19.98 12.70 -17.96
C SER A 182 18.58 13.16 -17.52
N LYS A 183 17.58 12.87 -18.34
CA LYS A 183 16.17 13.01 -17.95
C LYS A 183 15.73 11.75 -17.20
N GLY A 184 14.95 11.93 -16.14
CA GLY A 184 14.37 10.84 -15.36
C GLY A 184 12.90 10.59 -15.73
N LEU A 185 12.44 9.36 -15.50
CA LEU A 185 11.02 9.01 -15.44
C LEU A 185 10.71 8.55 -14.02
N LEU A 186 9.69 9.11 -13.40
CA LEU A 186 9.26 8.75 -12.05
C LEU A 186 7.86 8.14 -12.11
N VAL A 187 7.77 6.86 -11.75
CA VAL A 187 6.50 6.13 -11.72
C VAL A 187 5.82 6.33 -10.37
N LEU A 188 4.61 6.88 -10.39
CA LEU A 188 3.84 7.32 -9.22
C LEU A 188 2.43 6.75 -9.27
N ASP A 189 1.76 6.62 -8.13
CA ASP A 189 0.30 6.42 -8.14
C ASP A 189 -0.43 7.74 -8.46
N CYS A 190 -1.72 7.64 -8.77
CA CYS A 190 -2.59 8.79 -9.02
C CYS A 190 -3.06 9.51 -7.74
N HIS A 191 -2.29 9.46 -6.65
CA HIS A 191 -2.64 10.24 -5.46
C HIS A 191 -2.62 11.73 -5.80
N ARG A 192 -3.66 12.49 -5.41
CA ARG A 192 -3.88 13.90 -5.79
C ARG A 192 -2.63 14.79 -5.70
N THR A 193 -1.91 14.71 -4.60
CA THR A 193 -0.68 15.48 -4.31
C THR A 193 0.47 15.14 -5.25
N HIS A 194 0.54 13.93 -5.82
CA HIS A 194 1.53 13.64 -6.86
C HIS A 194 1.26 14.41 -8.16
N LEU A 195 0.02 14.88 -8.32
CA LEU A 195 -0.47 15.61 -9.49
C LEU A 195 -0.65 17.11 -9.20
N SER A 196 -0.30 17.59 -8.00
CA SER A 196 -0.37 19.03 -7.69
C SER A 196 0.66 19.83 -8.48
N GLU A 197 0.34 21.08 -8.78
CA GLU A 197 1.22 21.96 -9.56
C GLU A 197 2.58 22.14 -8.90
N GLU A 198 2.60 22.23 -7.57
CA GLU A 198 3.80 22.37 -6.75
C GLU A 198 4.73 21.17 -6.93
N VAL A 199 4.20 19.95 -6.83
CA VAL A 199 4.99 18.73 -6.99
C VAL A 199 5.45 18.54 -8.43
N LEU A 200 4.59 18.81 -9.42
CA LEU A 200 4.95 18.74 -10.83
C LEU A 200 6.04 19.75 -11.20
N ALA A 201 5.98 20.97 -10.66
CA ALA A 201 7.03 21.98 -10.83
C ALA A 201 8.37 21.51 -10.26
N VAL A 202 8.36 20.88 -9.08
CA VAL A 202 9.57 20.33 -8.46
C VAL A 202 10.17 19.19 -9.28
N LEU A 203 9.35 18.30 -9.85
CA LEU A 203 9.81 17.22 -10.73
C LEU A 203 10.39 17.75 -12.04
N SER A 204 9.71 18.73 -12.65
CA SER A 204 10.16 19.41 -13.87
C SER A 204 11.53 20.08 -13.67
N ALA A 205 11.70 20.82 -12.57
CA ALA A 205 12.96 21.45 -12.21
C ALA A 205 14.09 20.42 -11.98
N ALA A 206 13.75 19.20 -11.57
CA ALA A 206 14.67 18.08 -11.42
C ALA A 206 14.90 17.29 -12.73
N GLY A 207 14.38 17.75 -13.88
CA GLY A 207 14.50 17.08 -15.17
C GLY A 207 13.77 15.74 -15.24
N THR A 208 12.67 15.59 -14.51
CA THR A 208 11.96 14.33 -14.31
C THR A 208 10.54 14.40 -14.84
N LEU A 209 10.16 13.42 -15.66
CA LEU A 209 8.80 13.24 -16.14
C LEU A 209 8.04 12.31 -15.21
N PRO A 210 6.82 12.67 -14.75
CA PRO A 210 5.97 11.76 -14.01
C PRO A 210 5.27 10.76 -14.97
N ALA A 211 5.18 9.50 -14.55
CA ALA A 211 4.38 8.47 -15.18
C ALA A 211 3.35 7.97 -14.15
N VAL A 212 2.09 8.32 -14.37
CA VAL A 212 1.01 8.11 -13.40
C VAL A 212 0.36 6.76 -13.61
N ILE A 213 0.28 5.97 -12.54
CA ILE A 213 -0.41 4.69 -12.50
C ILE A 213 -1.91 4.94 -12.33
N PRO A 214 -2.78 4.33 -13.16
CA PRO A 214 -4.22 4.44 -12.99
C PRO A 214 -4.71 3.97 -11.62
N ALA A 215 -5.82 4.55 -11.17
CA ALA A 215 -6.45 4.21 -9.91
C ALA A 215 -6.69 2.69 -9.79
N GLY A 216 -6.42 2.15 -8.60
CA GLY A 216 -6.59 0.72 -8.32
C GLY A 216 -5.55 -0.21 -8.95
N CYS A 217 -4.60 0.30 -9.75
CA CYS A 217 -3.61 -0.54 -10.44
C CYS A 217 -2.27 -0.66 -9.69
N SER A 218 -2.03 0.12 -8.64
CA SER A 218 -0.75 0.16 -7.91
C SER A 218 -0.23 -1.22 -7.50
N SER A 219 -1.08 -2.10 -6.97
CA SER A 219 -0.70 -3.45 -6.53
C SER A 219 -0.20 -4.37 -7.64
N ARG A 220 -0.44 -4.03 -8.91
CA ARG A 220 -0.05 -4.79 -10.09
C ARG A 220 1.07 -4.13 -10.89
N ILE A 221 1.02 -2.80 -11.03
CA ILE A 221 1.91 -2.08 -11.95
C ILE A 221 2.82 -1.04 -11.29
N GLN A 222 2.74 -0.87 -9.96
CA GLN A 222 3.71 -0.06 -9.22
C GLN A 222 4.82 -0.97 -8.68
N PRO A 223 6.08 -0.81 -9.11
CA PRO A 223 7.18 -1.70 -8.69
C PRO A 223 7.35 -1.79 -7.16
N LEU A 224 7.01 -0.73 -6.43
CA LEU A 224 7.03 -0.71 -4.98
C LEU A 224 5.87 -1.51 -4.35
N ASP A 225 4.66 -1.41 -4.88
CA ASP A 225 3.47 -2.07 -4.33
C ASP A 225 3.31 -3.53 -4.80
N VAL A 226 3.98 -3.91 -5.89
CA VAL A 226 4.06 -5.30 -6.35
C VAL A 226 4.65 -6.21 -5.27
N CYS A 227 5.73 -5.80 -4.60
CA CYS A 227 6.35 -6.62 -3.56
C CYS A 227 7.01 -5.82 -2.44
N ILE A 228 7.77 -4.76 -2.74
CA ILE A 228 8.67 -4.10 -1.79
C ILE A 228 7.92 -3.55 -0.56
N LYS A 229 6.91 -2.70 -0.76
CA LYS A 229 6.10 -2.10 0.33
C LYS A 229 5.40 -3.18 1.15
N ARG A 230 4.87 -4.23 0.50
CA ARG A 230 4.21 -5.35 1.18
C ARG A 230 5.19 -6.10 2.08
N SER A 231 6.38 -6.42 1.58
CA SER A 231 7.40 -7.15 2.34
C SER A 231 7.99 -6.31 3.48
N VAL A 232 8.25 -5.01 3.26
CA VAL A 232 8.66 -4.08 4.33
C VAL A 232 7.58 -3.97 5.41
N LYS A 233 6.31 -3.80 5.01
CA LYS A 233 5.16 -3.77 5.93
C LYS A 233 5.04 -5.05 6.76
N SER A 234 5.24 -6.21 6.14
CA SER A 234 5.21 -7.51 6.81
C SER A 234 6.35 -7.63 7.81
N PHE A 235 7.57 -7.20 7.43
CA PHE A 235 8.75 -7.20 8.28
C PHE A 235 8.58 -6.31 9.52
N LEU A 236 8.16 -5.06 9.34
CA LEU A 236 7.92 -4.13 10.45
C LEU A 236 6.88 -4.68 11.42
N ARG A 237 5.80 -5.30 10.91
CA ARG A 237 4.77 -5.93 11.74
C ARG A 237 5.32 -7.12 12.51
N LYS A 238 6.14 -7.97 11.90
CA LYS A 238 6.77 -9.10 12.58
C LYS A 238 7.66 -8.62 13.72
N LYS A 239 8.56 -7.68 13.46
CA LYS A 239 9.45 -7.08 14.46
C LYS A 239 8.67 -6.43 15.60
N TRP A 240 7.58 -5.73 15.27
CA TRP A 240 6.67 -5.18 16.27
C TRP A 240 6.09 -6.26 17.19
N LYS A 241 5.55 -7.34 16.61
CA LYS A 241 4.96 -8.43 17.40
C LYS A 241 5.96 -9.12 18.31
N GLU A 242 7.18 -9.35 17.82
CA GLU A 242 8.28 -9.90 18.62
C GLU A 242 8.59 -8.96 19.79
N ARG A 243 8.72 -7.66 19.51
CA ARG A 243 9.04 -6.66 20.53
C ARG A 243 7.90 -6.42 21.52
N ALA A 244 6.64 -6.45 21.09
CA ALA A 244 5.48 -6.24 21.93
C ALA A 244 5.37 -7.31 23.04
N LYS A 245 5.80 -8.56 22.76
CA LYS A 245 5.86 -9.64 23.76
C LYS A 245 6.86 -9.35 24.88
N GLU A 246 7.92 -8.60 24.58
CA GLU A 246 8.96 -8.22 25.55
C GLU A 246 8.61 -6.95 26.35
N LEU A 247 7.61 -6.19 25.90
CA LEU A 247 7.17 -4.93 26.49
C LEU A 247 6.09 -5.07 27.58
N ALA A 248 5.76 -6.30 27.99
CA ALA A 248 4.89 -6.55 29.13
C ALA A 248 5.57 -5.99 30.41
N GLY A 249 5.01 -4.91 30.96
CA GLY A 249 5.47 -4.28 32.21
C GLY A 249 6.29 -2.99 32.15
N SER A 250 6.74 -2.49 30.99
CA SER A 250 7.43 -1.19 30.90
C SER A 250 6.64 -0.17 30.08
N GLY A 251 6.49 1.05 30.61
CA GLY A 251 5.94 2.18 29.85
C GLY A 251 6.72 2.41 28.56
N CYS A 252 6.03 2.80 27.49
CA CYS A 252 6.62 2.93 26.17
C CYS A 252 6.78 4.40 25.78
N ASP A 253 8.02 4.86 25.64
CA ASP A 253 8.34 6.20 25.15
C ASP A 253 8.30 6.23 23.61
N SER A 254 7.59 7.23 23.05
CA SER A 254 7.51 7.43 21.59
C SER A 254 8.90 7.62 20.96
N ALA A 255 9.86 8.23 21.67
CA ALA A 255 11.21 8.39 21.18
C ALA A 255 11.93 7.03 21.05
N ALA A 256 11.78 6.15 22.03
CA ALA A 256 12.32 4.79 22.00
C ALA A 256 11.66 3.94 20.90
N LEU A 257 10.35 4.10 20.69
CA LEU A 257 9.64 3.44 19.60
C LEU A 257 10.11 3.88 18.24
N LEU A 258 10.31 5.19 18.05
CA LEU A 258 10.86 5.73 16.80
C LEU A 258 12.26 5.17 16.55
N GLN A 259 13.10 5.09 17.57
CA GLN A 259 14.45 4.52 17.46
C GLN A 259 14.44 3.04 17.03
N LEU A 260 13.50 2.24 17.56
CA LEU A 260 13.30 0.85 17.15
C LEU A 260 12.83 0.76 15.70
N LEU A 261 11.86 1.59 15.32
CA LEU A 261 11.34 1.66 13.95
C LEU A 261 12.45 2.00 12.94
N LEU A 262 13.29 2.99 13.25
CA LEU A 262 14.42 3.38 12.42
C LEU A 262 15.41 2.22 12.26
N GLY A 263 15.72 1.51 13.34
CA GLY A 263 16.57 0.32 13.30
C GLY A 263 16.01 -0.76 12.38
N TRP A 264 14.74 -1.12 12.55
CA TRP A 264 14.08 -2.13 11.71
C TRP A 264 13.99 -1.70 10.24
N LEU A 265 13.70 -0.42 9.97
CA LEU A 265 13.69 0.09 8.60
C LEU A 265 15.10 0.01 7.98
N GLY A 266 16.13 0.37 8.74
CA GLY A 266 17.53 0.23 8.33
C GLY A 266 17.87 -1.22 7.95
N GLU A 267 17.48 -2.19 8.77
CA GLU A 267 17.64 -3.62 8.49
C GLU A 267 16.93 -4.01 7.17
N ALA A 268 15.66 -3.64 7.01
CA ALA A 268 14.88 -4.00 5.83
C ALA A 268 15.45 -3.39 4.53
N LEU A 269 15.87 -2.12 4.58
CA LEU A 269 16.47 -1.43 3.44
C LEU A 269 17.87 -1.98 3.10
N ALA A 270 18.64 -2.43 4.10
CA ALA A 270 19.90 -3.11 3.86
C ALA A 270 19.69 -4.43 3.10
N VAL A 271 18.72 -5.24 3.52
CA VAL A 271 18.35 -6.47 2.81
C VAL A 271 17.95 -6.20 1.36
N LEU A 272 17.15 -5.15 1.12
CA LEU A 272 16.76 -4.76 -0.25
C LEU A 272 17.96 -4.32 -1.09
N ARG A 273 18.88 -3.55 -0.49
CA ARG A 273 20.11 -3.08 -1.16
C ARG A 273 21.04 -4.25 -1.52
N ASP A 274 21.07 -5.28 -0.70
CA ASP A 274 21.87 -6.49 -0.94
C ASP A 274 21.20 -7.47 -1.92
N ALA A 275 19.96 -7.18 -2.35
CA ALA A 275 19.20 -7.97 -3.32
C ALA A 275 18.72 -7.15 -4.53
N PRO A 276 19.63 -6.50 -5.30
CA PRO A 276 19.25 -5.63 -6.42
C PRO A 276 18.46 -6.36 -7.51
N ASP A 277 18.66 -7.67 -7.67
CA ASP A 277 17.91 -8.47 -8.65
C ASP A 277 16.44 -8.66 -8.27
N LEU A 278 16.09 -8.61 -6.98
CA LEU A 278 14.68 -8.63 -6.56
C LEU A 278 14.01 -7.28 -6.88
N VAL A 279 14.74 -6.18 -6.69
CA VAL A 279 14.26 -4.83 -7.06
C VAL A 279 14.06 -4.73 -8.57
N ARG A 280 15.04 -5.13 -9.39
CA ARG A 280 14.89 -5.15 -10.86
C ARG A 280 13.69 -5.99 -11.31
N ARG A 281 13.52 -7.17 -10.71
CA ARG A 281 12.38 -8.05 -11.00
C ARG A 281 11.05 -7.37 -10.67
N SER A 282 10.98 -6.51 -9.66
CA SER A 282 9.72 -5.79 -9.36
C SER A 282 9.32 -4.84 -10.48
N PHE A 283 10.28 -4.17 -11.15
CA PHE A 283 10.02 -3.34 -12.33
C PHE A 283 9.55 -4.15 -13.54
N LEU A 284 10.13 -5.35 -13.74
CA LEU A 284 9.74 -6.25 -14.83
C LEU A 284 8.33 -6.82 -14.60
N VAL A 285 8.03 -7.29 -13.39
CA VAL A 285 6.71 -7.83 -13.02
C VAL A 285 5.64 -6.77 -13.10
N ALA A 286 5.96 -5.53 -12.73
CA ALA A 286 5.09 -4.37 -12.86
C ALA A 286 4.79 -3.96 -14.31
N GLY A 287 5.54 -4.47 -15.29
CA GLY A 287 5.39 -4.10 -16.70
C GLY A 287 5.83 -2.67 -17.03
N VAL A 288 6.57 -2.01 -16.12
CA VAL A 288 7.09 -0.65 -16.32
C VAL A 288 8.26 -0.64 -17.30
N LEU A 289 9.01 -1.73 -17.35
CA LEU A 289 10.12 -1.93 -18.29
C LEU A 289 9.75 -3.04 -19.29
N PRO A 290 10.17 -2.91 -20.57
CA PRO A 290 10.01 -4.00 -21.52
C PRO A 290 10.78 -5.23 -21.01
N GLY A 291 10.17 -6.41 -21.15
CA GLY A 291 10.84 -7.67 -20.83
C GLY A 291 12.08 -7.87 -21.70
N PRO A 292 13.01 -8.78 -21.31
CA PRO A 292 14.23 -9.06 -22.07
C PRO A 292 13.99 -9.45 -23.55
N ASP A 293 12.79 -9.96 -23.86
CA ASP A 293 12.38 -10.36 -25.22
C ASP A 293 11.42 -9.36 -25.90
N GLY A 294 11.14 -8.21 -25.29
CA GLY A 294 10.16 -7.24 -25.81
C GLY A 294 8.69 -7.69 -25.72
N ASP A 295 8.41 -8.86 -25.13
CA ASP A 295 7.06 -9.40 -24.92
C ASP A 295 6.34 -8.67 -23.77
N ALA A 296 5.13 -8.17 -24.03
CA ALA A 296 4.26 -7.61 -23.01
C ALA A 296 3.73 -8.78 -22.16
N GLY A 297 4.31 -8.97 -20.98
CA GLY A 297 4.00 -10.11 -20.11
C GLY A 297 2.49 -10.30 -19.88
N SER A 298 1.99 -11.54 -20.05
CA SER A 298 0.57 -11.82 -19.81
C SER A 298 0.18 -11.65 -18.32
N PRO A 299 -1.05 -11.20 -18.00
CA PRO A 299 -1.48 -10.94 -16.61
C PRO A 299 -1.31 -12.12 -15.65
N ARG A 300 -1.46 -13.36 -16.13
CA ARG A 300 -1.27 -14.57 -15.32
C ARG A 300 0.19 -14.83 -14.98
N ARG A 301 1.10 -14.62 -15.94
CA ARG A 301 2.55 -14.75 -15.75
C ARG A 301 3.04 -13.73 -14.72
N ASN A 302 2.48 -12.51 -14.75
CA ASN A 302 2.86 -11.45 -13.82
C ASN A 302 2.37 -11.74 -12.39
N GLY A 303 1.18 -12.33 -12.22
CA GLY A 303 0.67 -12.72 -10.89
C GLY A 303 1.45 -13.85 -10.21
N ASP A 304 1.78 -14.93 -10.93
CA ASP A 304 2.60 -16.01 -10.38
C ASP A 304 4.04 -15.52 -10.09
N ALA A 305 4.61 -14.71 -11.00
CA ALA A 305 5.93 -14.10 -10.80
C ALA A 305 5.94 -13.10 -9.62
N GLN A 306 4.86 -12.36 -9.41
CA GLN A 306 4.69 -11.47 -8.25
C GLN A 306 4.72 -12.26 -6.95
N GLU A 307 3.97 -13.35 -6.83
CA GLU A 307 3.94 -14.15 -5.61
C GLU A 307 5.29 -14.87 -5.34
N GLU A 308 5.98 -15.33 -6.39
CA GLU A 308 7.34 -15.86 -6.28
C GLU A 308 8.34 -14.78 -5.81
N LEU A 309 8.21 -13.57 -6.34
CA LEU A 309 9.03 -12.44 -5.96
C LEU A 309 8.79 -12.02 -4.51
N ILE A 310 7.53 -11.99 -4.07
CA ILE A 310 7.16 -11.72 -2.67
C ILE A 310 7.75 -12.81 -1.77
N ALA A 311 7.58 -14.09 -2.12
CA ALA A 311 8.13 -15.20 -1.34
C ALA A 311 9.66 -15.11 -1.21
N SER A 312 10.35 -14.78 -2.30
CA SER A 312 11.81 -14.61 -2.32
C SER A 312 12.24 -13.43 -1.43
N LEU A 313 11.53 -12.30 -1.49
CA LEU A 313 11.85 -11.13 -0.69
C LEU A 313 11.54 -11.36 0.80
N GLU A 314 10.43 -12.03 1.11
CA GLU A 314 10.07 -12.40 2.48
C GLU A 314 11.05 -13.42 3.09
N GLU A 315 11.61 -14.32 2.28
CA GLU A 315 12.70 -15.21 2.69
C GLU A 315 13.96 -14.42 3.05
N GLN A 316 14.38 -13.46 2.22
CA GLN A 316 15.53 -12.59 2.50
C GLN A 316 15.32 -11.75 3.78
N LEU A 317 14.09 -11.28 4.01
CA LEU A 317 13.71 -10.57 5.23
C LEU A 317 13.50 -11.50 6.44
N LYS A 318 13.80 -12.80 6.30
CA LYS A 318 13.65 -13.82 7.35
C LYS A 318 12.26 -13.85 7.96
N LEU A 319 11.22 -13.56 7.17
CA LEU A 319 9.85 -13.53 7.66
C LEU A 319 9.35 -14.93 8.05
N GLY A 320 9.92 -15.99 7.46
CA GLY A 320 9.62 -17.38 7.76
C GLY A 320 8.22 -17.77 7.31
N LYS A 321 8.02 -19.05 6.92
CA LYS A 321 6.67 -19.59 6.79
C LYS A 321 6.14 -19.80 8.21
N SER A 322 5.26 -18.94 8.70
CA SER A 322 4.52 -19.23 9.93
C SER A 322 3.81 -20.59 9.73
N ARG A 323 4.31 -21.64 10.38
CA ARG A 323 3.54 -22.84 10.68
C ARG A 323 2.78 -22.54 11.97
N ASP A 324 1.79 -21.65 11.90
CA ASP A 324 0.79 -21.58 12.95
C ASP A 324 -0.07 -22.85 12.86
N SER A 325 0.06 -23.69 13.88
CA SER A 325 -0.93 -24.71 14.20
C SER A 325 -2.27 -24.02 14.48
N PRO A 326 -3.43 -24.65 14.25
CA PRO A 326 -4.74 -23.98 14.31
C PRO A 326 -5.11 -23.67 15.77
N GLY A 327 -4.57 -22.57 16.29
CA GLY A 327 -4.96 -21.96 17.55
C GLY A 327 -6.24 -21.16 17.35
N LYS A 328 -7.20 -21.34 18.26
CA LYS A 328 -8.49 -20.65 18.34
C LYS A 328 -8.39 -19.18 17.92
N ALA A 329 -9.25 -18.78 16.99
CA ALA A 329 -9.42 -17.38 16.59
C ALA A 329 -9.62 -16.48 17.83
N PRO A 330 -8.82 -15.43 18.03
CA PRO A 330 -9.15 -14.39 18.98
C PRO A 330 -10.42 -13.66 18.50
N LYS A 331 -11.33 -13.37 19.43
CA LYS A 331 -12.48 -12.51 19.18
C LYS A 331 -11.94 -11.12 18.78
N SER A 332 -12.23 -10.70 17.55
CA SER A 332 -11.84 -9.40 17.01
C SER A 332 -12.80 -8.32 17.50
N ASP A 333 -12.28 -7.29 18.17
CA ASP A 333 -13.00 -6.03 18.35
C ASP A 333 -12.97 -5.26 17.02
N ASP A 334 -14.16 -4.94 16.52
CA ASP A 334 -14.44 -4.43 15.18
C ASP A 334 -14.22 -2.93 15.01
N PRO A 335 -13.81 -2.45 13.82
CA PRO A 335 -14.08 -1.07 13.41
C PRO A 335 -15.60 -0.90 13.27
N ALA A 336 -16.15 0.17 13.86
CA ALA A 336 -17.58 0.46 13.83
C ALA A 336 -18.14 0.41 12.39
N ALA A 337 -19.24 -0.32 12.22
CA ALA A 337 -19.95 -0.51 10.95
C ALA A 337 -20.71 0.76 10.53
N ASP A 338 -19.99 1.75 10.04
CA ASP A 338 -20.53 3.07 9.69
C ASP A 338 -20.50 3.31 8.16
N PRO A 339 -21.61 3.75 7.52
CA PRO A 339 -21.64 4.20 6.13
C PRO A 339 -20.50 5.15 5.76
N GLU A 340 -20.09 6.05 6.66
CA GLU A 340 -18.98 6.97 6.41
C GLU A 340 -17.65 6.22 6.18
N THR A 341 -17.44 5.06 6.81
CA THR A 341 -16.23 4.26 6.59
C THR A 341 -16.19 3.67 5.19
N LEU A 342 -17.32 3.19 4.68
CA LEU A 342 -17.42 2.66 3.33
C LEU A 342 -17.31 3.78 2.29
N HIS A 343 -17.99 4.90 2.55
CA HIS A 343 -17.91 6.09 1.71
C HIS A 343 -16.46 6.57 1.59
N ARG A 344 -15.72 6.69 2.70
CA ARG A 344 -14.28 7.03 2.69
C ARG A 344 -13.39 5.98 2.00
N LEU A 345 -13.81 4.71 1.97
CA LEU A 345 -13.12 3.65 1.22
C LEU A 345 -13.32 3.77 -0.29
N PHE A 346 -14.34 4.51 -0.74
CA PHE A 346 -14.62 4.80 -2.14
C PHE A 346 -14.22 6.22 -2.56
N GLU A 347 -14.39 7.23 -1.70
CA GLU A 347 -14.05 8.64 -1.94
C GLU A 347 -12.56 8.90 -2.18
N GLY A 348 -11.68 7.95 -1.84
CA GLY A 348 -10.31 7.98 -2.36
C GLY A 348 -10.23 7.98 -3.89
N GLU A 349 -11.33 7.69 -4.59
CA GLU A 349 -11.49 7.70 -6.05
C GLU A 349 -12.38 8.85 -6.59
N SER A 350 -13.09 9.62 -5.76
CA SER A 350 -14.17 10.50 -6.22
C SER A 350 -13.97 11.97 -5.80
N GLU A 351 -13.14 12.68 -6.55
CA GLU A 351 -13.43 14.09 -6.81
C GLU A 351 -13.54 14.23 -8.33
N THR A 352 -14.77 14.46 -8.79
CA THR A 352 -15.20 14.62 -10.19
C THR A 352 -14.60 15.85 -10.89
N GLU A 353 -13.51 16.40 -10.37
CA GLU A 353 -12.82 17.58 -10.91
C GLU A 353 -11.40 17.28 -11.43
N SER A 354 -10.90 16.04 -11.30
CA SER A 354 -9.56 15.70 -11.82
C SER A 354 -9.53 15.29 -13.30
N PHE A 355 -10.68 15.28 -13.98
CA PHE A 355 -10.72 15.18 -15.43
C PHE A 355 -10.54 16.58 -16.03
N TYR A 356 -9.30 16.97 -16.28
CA TYR A 356 -9.04 17.92 -17.36
C TYR A 356 -9.42 17.19 -18.65
N GLY A 357 -10.68 17.31 -19.04
CA GLY A 357 -11.09 16.95 -20.39
C GLY A 357 -10.16 17.64 -21.37
N PHE A 358 -9.87 16.98 -22.49
CA PHE A 358 -9.26 17.66 -23.62
C PHE A 358 -10.04 18.95 -23.86
N GLU A 359 -9.37 20.09 -23.85
CA GLU A 359 -9.99 21.33 -24.31
C GLU A 359 -10.46 21.07 -25.75
N GLU A 360 -11.66 21.52 -26.12
CA GLU A 360 -12.21 21.31 -27.48
C GLU A 360 -11.24 21.74 -28.59
N ALA A 361 -10.28 22.63 -28.27
CA ALA A 361 -9.19 23.04 -29.15
C ALA A 361 -8.22 21.91 -29.57
N ASP A 362 -8.07 20.85 -28.77
CA ASP A 362 -7.17 19.71 -29.08
C ASP A 362 -7.84 18.65 -29.97
N LEU A 363 -9.17 18.69 -30.12
CA LEU A 363 -9.92 17.79 -30.99
C LEU A 363 -10.00 18.29 -32.44
N GLU A 364 -9.88 19.60 -32.66
CA GLU A 364 -9.92 20.18 -34.01
C GLU A 364 -8.62 19.99 -34.81
N LEU A 365 -7.52 19.58 -34.17
CA LEU A 365 -6.23 19.33 -34.82
C LEU A 365 -6.07 17.90 -35.38
N MET A 366 -7.06 17.02 -35.16
CA MET A 366 -7.05 15.65 -35.68
C MET A 366 -7.98 15.41 -36.88
N GLU A 367 -8.67 16.45 -37.36
CA GLU A 367 -9.41 16.42 -38.63
C GLU A 367 -8.72 17.29 -39.69
N ILE A 368 -7.54 16.89 -40.16
CA ILE A 368 -7.00 17.30 -41.48
C ILE A 368 -6.39 16.10 -42.20
#